data_AF-A0A813I6X2-F1
#
_entry.id   AF-A0A813I6X2-F1
#
_cell.length_a   1.000
_cell.length_b   1.000
_cell.length_c   1.000
_cell.angle_alpha   90.00
_cell.angle_beta   90.00
_cell.angle_gamma   90.00
#
_symmetry.space_group_name_H-M   'P 1'
#
loop_
_entity.id
_entity.type
_entity.pdbx_description
1 polymer ?
#
loop_
_entity_poly.entity_id
_entity_poly.type
_entity_poly.pdbx_seq_one_letter_code
_entity_poly.pdbx_strand_id
1 'polypeptide(L)'
;LACWKCRPGAPGAARRRAASYCRAQTVDNKNNNNNKSSCGRQLPQGVADELQQLLNLGESPSQNEVFEIIRVELDHWNAYPRRATVVLISLARHQLPDTARSVLAVMLARSVETNLFHHNAVITAFEKGGQWQPALSLLSSMPDVRVIPNEISCNAAISAC
;
A
#
# COMPACT_ATOMS: atom_id res chain seq x y z
N LEU A 1 35.92 10.44 -7.11
CA LEU A 1 36.70 10.01 -8.28
C LEU A 1 37.84 9.12 -7.82
N ALA A 2 37.76 7.81 -8.05
CA ALA A 2 38.91 6.91 -8.10
C ALA A 2 38.47 5.67 -8.89
N CYS A 3 39.18 5.39 -9.98
CA CYS A 3 38.94 4.23 -10.83
C CYS A 3 39.98 3.14 -10.46
N TRP A 4 39.74 1.88 -10.79
CA TRP A 4 40.65 1.05 -11.62
C TRP A 4 40.11 -0.38 -11.80
N LYS A 5 40.47 -0.99 -12.93
CA LYS A 5 40.09 -2.35 -13.35
C LYS A 5 41.09 -3.38 -12.82
N CYS A 6 40.66 -4.64 -12.61
CA CYS A 6 41.30 -5.83 -13.23
C CYS A 6 40.56 -7.16 -12.93
N ARG A 7 40.24 -7.90 -14.01
CA ARG A 7 40.21 -9.39 -14.07
C ARG A 7 41.66 -9.89 -14.34
N PRO A 8 41.98 -11.20 -14.47
CA PRO A 8 41.23 -12.46 -14.23
C PRO A 8 41.89 -13.23 -13.03
N GLY A 9 41.64 -14.49 -12.65
CA GLY A 9 41.23 -15.72 -13.33
C GLY A 9 42.45 -16.58 -13.74
N ALA A 10 42.87 -17.52 -12.88
CA ALA A 10 43.71 -18.72 -13.11
C ALA A 10 44.05 -19.37 -11.74
N PRO A 11 44.37 -20.69 -11.64
CA PRO A 11 44.03 -21.47 -10.44
C PRO A 11 45.21 -22.05 -9.66
N GLY A 12 45.00 -22.32 -8.37
CA GLY A 12 45.92 -23.11 -7.55
C GLY A 12 45.35 -23.54 -6.19
N ALA A 13 45.50 -24.83 -5.88
CA ALA A 13 45.52 -25.48 -4.55
C ALA A 13 44.71 -24.84 -3.38
N ALA A 14 43.67 -25.51 -2.85
CA ALA A 14 43.79 -26.55 -1.79
C ALA A 14 44.41 -26.04 -0.47
N ARG A 15 43.91 -26.34 0.74
CA ARG A 15 42.83 -27.24 1.20
C ARG A 15 42.66 -27.05 2.72
N ARG A 16 41.46 -27.29 3.27
CA ARG A 16 41.18 -27.58 4.71
C ARG A 16 41.36 -26.36 5.66
N ARG A 17 40.63 -26.21 6.77
CA ARG A 17 39.84 -27.20 7.54
C ARG A 17 38.70 -26.48 8.32
N ALA A 18 37.52 -27.12 8.41
CA ALA A 18 36.59 -27.24 9.57
C ALA A 18 36.17 -25.99 10.38
N ALA A 19 34.93 -25.85 10.90
CA ALA A 19 33.62 -26.52 10.75
C ALA A 19 32.55 -25.55 11.36
N SER A 20 31.23 -25.74 11.40
CA SER A 20 30.31 -26.90 11.21
C SER A 20 29.05 -26.42 10.42
N TYR A 21 27.87 -27.05 10.31
CA TYR A 21 27.30 -28.26 10.92
C TYR A 21 26.30 -29.00 9.99
N CYS A 22 25.02 -29.15 10.39
CA CYS A 22 23.94 -29.86 9.68
C CYS A 22 23.37 -29.09 8.46
N ARG A 23 23.03 -29.67 7.29
CA ARG A 23 22.29 -30.92 6.93
C ARG A 23 20.80 -30.81 7.32
N ALA A 24 19.77 -30.97 6.49
CA ALA A 24 19.59 -31.01 5.03
C ALA A 24 18.06 -30.70 4.78
N GLN A 25 17.39 -30.86 3.62
CA GLN A 25 17.71 -31.47 2.33
C GLN A 25 16.85 -30.82 1.19
N THR A 26 16.62 -31.56 0.09
CA THR A 26 15.95 -31.15 -1.15
C THR A 26 14.43 -31.28 -1.13
N VAL A 27 13.72 -30.30 -1.70
CA VAL A 27 12.49 -30.53 -2.47
C VAL A 27 12.58 -29.72 -3.76
N ASP A 28 12.76 -30.39 -4.90
CA ASP A 28 12.43 -29.81 -6.19
C ASP A 28 10.90 -29.76 -6.32
N ASN A 29 10.33 -28.58 -6.55
CA ASN A 29 9.07 -28.50 -7.28
C ASN A 29 9.00 -27.24 -8.14
N LYS A 30 8.99 -27.44 -9.46
CA LYS A 30 8.69 -26.39 -10.42
C LYS A 30 7.18 -26.12 -10.38
N ASN A 31 6.76 -24.99 -9.82
CA ASN A 31 5.48 -24.41 -10.20
C ASN A 31 5.70 -23.07 -10.93
N ASN A 32 5.91 -23.20 -12.23
CA ASN A 32 5.71 -22.10 -13.16
C ASN A 32 4.21 -21.78 -13.21
N ASN A 33 3.81 -20.61 -12.74
CA ASN A 33 2.59 -19.98 -13.25
C ASN A 33 2.76 -18.46 -13.33
N ASN A 34 2.71 -17.97 -14.56
CA ASN A 34 2.78 -16.56 -14.92
C ASN A 34 1.63 -15.76 -14.27
N ASN A 35 1.94 -14.65 -13.60
CA ASN A 35 1.54 -13.33 -14.12
C ASN A 35 2.00 -12.14 -13.26
N LYS A 36 2.37 -11.05 -13.95
CA LYS A 36 2.43 -9.65 -13.48
C LYS A 36 3.30 -9.37 -12.25
N SER A 37 4.59 -9.23 -12.56
CA SER A 37 5.49 -8.16 -12.08
C SER A 37 4.81 -6.94 -11.44
N SER A 38 4.49 -7.05 -10.15
CA SER A 38 4.12 -5.90 -9.32
C SER A 38 5.38 -5.36 -8.65
N CYS A 39 6.10 -4.50 -9.36
CA CYS A 39 7.31 -3.86 -8.85
C CYS A 39 7.01 -3.18 -7.51
N GLY A 40 7.65 -3.66 -6.44
CA GLY A 40 7.42 -3.16 -5.10
C GLY A 40 7.86 -1.70 -5.01
N ARG A 41 6.91 -0.77 -5.04
CA ARG A 41 7.18 0.64 -4.72
C ARG A 41 7.64 0.70 -3.26
N GLN A 42 8.94 0.87 -3.03
CA GLN A 42 9.45 1.25 -1.71
C GLN A 42 8.64 2.45 -1.21
N LEU A 43 8.09 2.33 0.00
CA LEU A 43 7.43 3.43 0.68
C LEU A 43 8.49 4.51 0.98
N PRO A 44 8.17 5.81 0.81
CA PRO A 44 9.04 6.88 1.30
C PRO A 44 9.24 6.70 2.81
N GLN A 45 10.47 6.85 3.32
CA GLN A 45 10.83 6.38 4.67
C GLN A 45 9.92 6.93 5.78
N GLY A 46 9.52 8.21 5.75
CA GLY A 46 8.58 8.77 6.75
C GLY A 46 7.16 8.19 6.70
N VAL A 47 6.68 7.82 5.50
CA VAL A 47 5.35 7.22 5.31
C VAL A 47 5.28 5.82 5.92
N ALA A 48 6.41 5.14 6.12
CA ALA A 48 6.43 3.81 6.73
C ALA A 48 6.02 3.87 8.21
N ASP A 49 6.52 4.83 8.98
CA ASP A 49 6.23 4.95 10.42
C ASP A 49 4.79 5.42 10.68
N GLU A 50 4.28 6.34 9.86
CA GLU A 50 2.86 6.74 9.83
C GLU A 50 1.96 5.54 9.52
N LEU A 51 2.32 4.74 8.50
CA LEU A 51 1.57 3.54 8.17
C LEU A 51 1.58 2.51 9.29
N GLN A 52 2.71 2.29 9.98
CA GLN A 52 2.71 1.41 11.15
C GLN A 52 1.74 1.92 12.24
N GLN A 53 1.71 3.22 12.51
CA GLN A 53 0.76 3.82 13.47
C GLN A 53 -0.70 3.64 13.02
N LEU A 54 -1.02 3.85 11.74
CA LEU A 54 -2.37 3.63 11.20
C LEU A 54 -2.78 2.14 11.15
N LEU A 55 -1.84 1.22 11.00
CA LEU A 55 -2.10 -0.23 11.08
C LEU A 55 -2.38 -0.69 12.52
N ASN A 56 -1.85 0.03 13.52
CA ASN A 56 -2.04 -0.28 14.94
C ASN A 56 -3.38 0.23 15.52
N LEU A 57 -4.17 0.98 14.75
CA LEU A 57 -5.42 1.63 15.19
C LEU A 57 -6.65 0.70 15.32
N GLY A 58 -6.52 -0.58 15.00
CA GLY A 58 -7.62 -1.56 15.11
C GLY A 58 -8.69 -1.45 14.01
N GLU A 59 -9.80 -2.19 14.18
CA GLU A 59 -10.81 -2.38 13.13
C GLU A 59 -11.70 -1.14 12.86
N SER A 60 -11.84 -0.20 13.80
CA SER A 60 -12.75 0.95 13.64
C SER A 60 -12.30 2.22 14.40
N PRO A 61 -11.18 2.85 14.01
CA PRO A 61 -10.72 4.07 14.64
C PRO A 61 -11.62 5.27 14.36
N SER A 62 -11.72 6.16 15.35
CA SER A 62 -12.41 7.42 15.19
C SER A 62 -11.67 8.35 14.24
N GLN A 63 -12.40 9.27 13.60
CA GLN A 63 -11.81 10.30 12.73
C GLN A 63 -10.80 11.18 13.48
N ASN A 64 -10.97 11.36 14.79
CA ASN A 64 -10.07 12.16 15.63
C ASN A 64 -8.72 11.48 15.85
N GLU A 65 -8.70 10.16 16.11
CA GLU A 65 -7.45 9.39 16.28
C GLU A 65 -6.66 9.32 14.97
N VAL A 66 -7.35 9.09 13.84
CA VAL A 66 -6.74 9.14 12.51
C VAL A 66 -6.23 10.54 12.19
N PHE A 67 -6.96 11.59 12.56
CA PHE A 67 -6.53 12.96 12.34
C PHE A 67 -5.27 13.32 13.14
N GLU A 68 -5.17 12.98 14.43
CA GLU A 68 -3.98 13.33 15.23
C GLU A 68 -2.71 12.65 14.72
N ILE A 69 -2.80 11.42 14.20
CA ILE A 69 -1.65 10.71 13.59
C ILE A 69 -1.19 11.38 12.30
N ILE A 70 -2.12 11.75 11.41
CA ILE A 70 -1.79 12.27 10.06
C ILE A 70 -1.74 13.81 10.04
N ARG A 71 -1.92 14.49 11.18
CA ARG A 71 -2.06 15.95 11.27
C ARG A 71 -0.92 16.73 10.59
N VAL A 72 0.31 16.27 10.76
CA VAL A 72 1.52 16.92 10.21
C VAL A 72 1.68 16.67 8.70
N GLU A 73 1.12 15.56 8.21
CA GLU A 73 1.28 15.13 6.83
C GLU A 73 0.08 15.57 5.94
N LEU A 74 -1.04 16.01 6.53
CA LEU A 74 -2.18 16.55 5.77
C LEU A 74 -1.81 17.78 4.91
N ASP A 75 -0.98 18.69 5.43
CA ASP A 75 -0.47 19.84 4.67
C ASP A 75 0.43 19.38 3.51
N HIS A 76 1.24 18.35 3.74
CA HIS A 76 2.07 17.71 2.71
C HIS A 76 1.24 16.97 1.66
N TRP A 77 0.08 16.42 2.02
CA TRP A 77 -0.85 15.77 1.08
C TRP A 77 -1.55 16.77 0.16
N ASN A 78 -1.82 17.99 0.65
CA ASN A 78 -2.34 19.08 -0.19
C ASN A 78 -1.31 19.50 -1.25
N ALA A 79 -0.02 19.62 -0.87
CA ALA A 79 1.06 19.89 -1.83
C ALA A 79 1.41 18.69 -2.74
N TYR A 80 1.24 17.45 -2.24
CA TYR A 80 1.65 16.22 -2.91
C TYR A 80 0.62 15.09 -2.74
N PRO A 81 -0.54 15.14 -3.44
CA PRO A 81 -1.64 14.18 -3.28
C PRO A 81 -1.24 12.72 -3.58
N ARG A 82 -0.14 12.50 -4.33
CA ARG A 82 0.45 11.16 -4.50
C ARG A 82 0.80 10.48 -3.17
N ARG A 83 1.19 11.22 -2.11
CA ARG A 83 1.46 10.64 -0.79
C ARG A 83 0.20 10.01 -0.19
N ALA A 84 -0.91 10.74 -0.18
CA ALA A 84 -2.23 10.23 0.21
C ALA A 84 -2.63 8.97 -0.57
N THR A 85 -2.45 8.95 -1.91
CA THR A 85 -2.78 7.74 -2.70
C THR A 85 -1.97 6.51 -2.26
N VAL A 86 -0.70 6.67 -1.88
CA VAL A 86 0.18 5.56 -1.48
C VAL A 86 -0.27 4.99 -0.13
N VAL A 87 -0.64 5.87 0.81
CA VAL A 87 -1.20 5.47 2.11
C VAL A 87 -2.52 4.72 1.94
N LEU A 88 -3.48 5.27 1.18
CA LEU A 88 -4.76 4.60 0.94
C LEU A 88 -4.60 3.24 0.22
N ILE A 89 -3.69 3.15 -0.77
CA ILE A 89 -3.39 1.89 -1.47
C ILE A 89 -2.73 0.86 -0.54
N SER A 90 -1.93 1.28 0.43
CA SER A 90 -1.36 0.35 1.42
C SER A 90 -2.42 -0.13 2.41
N LEU A 91 -3.28 0.74 2.93
CA LEU A 91 -4.42 0.33 3.78
C LEU A 91 -5.33 -0.68 3.06
N ALA A 92 -5.61 -0.47 1.77
CA ALA A 92 -6.33 -1.43 0.93
C ALA A 92 -5.60 -2.79 0.79
N ARG A 93 -4.26 -2.84 0.82
CA ARG A 93 -3.50 -4.11 0.82
C ARG A 93 -3.55 -4.82 2.17
N HIS A 94 -3.77 -4.08 3.26
CA HIS A 94 -3.88 -4.62 4.61
C HIS A 94 -5.32 -5.00 5.00
N GLN A 95 -6.29 -4.90 4.09
CA GLN A 95 -7.71 -5.21 4.35
C GLN A 95 -8.29 -4.39 5.52
N LEU A 96 -7.90 -3.12 5.63
CA LEU A 96 -8.45 -2.17 6.60
C LEU A 96 -9.34 -1.12 5.91
N PRO A 97 -10.56 -1.49 5.48
CA PRO A 97 -11.48 -0.57 4.79
C PRO A 97 -11.93 0.59 5.66
N ASP A 98 -12.19 0.35 6.95
CA ASP A 98 -12.69 1.37 7.87
C ASP A 98 -11.63 2.42 8.22
N THR A 99 -10.37 2.02 8.38
CA THR A 99 -9.26 2.99 8.54
C THR A 99 -9.09 3.81 7.25
N ALA A 100 -9.12 3.18 6.07
CA ALA A 100 -9.03 3.85 4.78
C ALA A 100 -10.18 4.86 4.54
N ARG A 101 -11.41 4.49 4.92
CA ARG A 101 -12.58 5.39 4.92
C ARG A 101 -12.39 6.56 5.88
N SER A 102 -11.92 6.31 7.10
CA SER A 102 -11.67 7.37 8.09
C SER A 102 -10.59 8.34 7.62
N VAL A 103 -9.51 7.87 6.98
CA VAL A 103 -8.49 8.72 6.35
C VAL A 103 -9.11 9.62 5.27
N LEU A 104 -9.91 9.05 4.36
CA LEU A 104 -10.58 9.82 3.31
C LEU A 104 -11.58 10.83 3.88
N ALA A 105 -12.31 10.48 4.94
CA ALA A 105 -13.21 11.40 5.63
C ALA A 105 -12.47 12.57 6.30
N VAL A 106 -11.30 12.32 6.90
CA VAL A 106 -10.44 13.38 7.45
C VAL A 106 -9.91 14.30 6.35
N MET A 107 -9.51 13.76 5.19
CA MET A 107 -9.12 14.59 4.03
C MET A 107 -10.25 15.51 3.58
N LEU A 108 -11.47 14.99 3.45
CA LEU A 108 -12.66 15.77 3.07
C LEU A 108 -13.01 16.84 4.12
N ALA A 109 -13.01 16.47 5.42
CA ALA A 109 -13.33 17.39 6.51
C ALA A 109 -12.32 18.55 6.64
N ARG A 110 -11.09 18.38 6.15
CA ARG A 110 -10.06 19.43 6.12
C ARG A 110 -9.94 20.13 4.76
N SER A 111 -10.87 19.88 3.84
CA SER A 111 -10.89 20.45 2.49
C SER A 111 -9.64 20.14 1.66
N VAL A 112 -8.97 19.00 1.90
CA VAL A 112 -7.87 18.51 1.07
C VAL A 112 -8.44 18.00 -0.25
N GLU A 113 -7.82 18.33 -1.38
CA GLU A 113 -8.30 17.96 -2.71
C GLU A 113 -8.37 16.43 -2.88
N THR A 114 -9.59 15.87 -2.94
CA THR A 114 -9.80 14.45 -3.19
C THR A 114 -9.96 14.16 -4.68
N ASN A 115 -9.17 13.21 -5.16
CA ASN A 115 -9.11 12.81 -6.56
C ASN A 115 -9.70 11.40 -6.74
N LEU A 116 -10.06 11.06 -7.97
CA LEU A 116 -10.52 9.72 -8.38
C LEU A 116 -9.65 8.57 -7.82
N PHE A 117 -8.33 8.78 -7.75
CA PHE A 117 -7.41 7.79 -7.17
C PHE A 117 -7.55 7.57 -5.65
N HIS A 118 -7.95 8.59 -4.88
CA HIS A 118 -8.19 8.44 -3.44
C HIS A 118 -9.45 7.61 -3.20
N HIS A 119 -10.55 7.94 -3.88
CA HIS A 119 -11.81 7.19 -3.82
C HIS A 119 -11.63 5.75 -4.30
N ASN A 120 -11.00 5.53 -5.46
CA ASN A 120 -10.75 4.17 -5.97
C ASN A 120 -9.88 3.33 -5.03
N ALA A 121 -8.90 3.92 -4.34
CA ALA A 121 -8.10 3.19 -3.36
C ALA A 121 -8.94 2.70 -2.16
N VAL A 122 -9.91 3.50 -1.70
CA VAL A 122 -10.84 3.10 -0.63
C VAL A 122 -11.90 2.12 -1.12
N ILE A 123 -12.43 2.27 -2.35
CA ILE A 123 -13.33 1.27 -2.94
C ILE A 123 -12.64 -0.10 -3.08
N THR A 124 -11.37 -0.14 -3.52
CA THR A 124 -10.57 -1.37 -3.52
C THR A 124 -10.20 -1.87 -2.11
N ALA A 125 -10.26 -1.04 -1.07
CA ALA A 125 -10.16 -1.50 0.31
C ALA A 125 -11.45 -2.24 0.73
N PHE A 126 -12.63 -1.71 0.38
CA PHE A 126 -13.91 -2.37 0.60
C PHE A 126 -14.07 -3.66 -0.21
N GLU A 127 -13.65 -3.67 -1.48
CA GLU A 127 -13.56 -4.85 -2.35
C GLU A 127 -12.85 -6.00 -1.64
N LYS A 128 -11.67 -5.73 -1.10
CA LYS A 128 -10.85 -6.74 -0.39
C LYS A 128 -11.37 -7.09 1.01
N GLY A 129 -12.18 -6.23 1.60
CA GLY A 129 -12.88 -6.49 2.86
C GLY A 129 -14.24 -7.17 2.69
N GLY A 130 -14.71 -7.41 1.46
CA GLY A 130 -16.06 -7.93 1.20
C GLY A 130 -17.21 -7.01 1.66
N GLN A 131 -16.95 -5.70 1.73
CA GLN A 131 -17.90 -4.71 2.27
C GLN A 131 -18.59 -3.90 1.15
N TRP A 132 -19.50 -4.53 0.39
CA TRP A 132 -20.16 -3.86 -0.74
C TRP A 132 -21.06 -2.68 -0.38
N GLN A 133 -21.73 -2.69 0.78
CA GLN A 133 -22.65 -1.61 1.17
C GLN A 133 -21.91 -0.26 1.31
N PRO A 134 -20.81 -0.15 2.07
CA PRO A 134 -20.04 1.09 2.10
C PRO A 134 -19.28 1.37 0.78
N ALA A 135 -18.94 0.34 -0.02
CA ALA A 135 -18.37 0.56 -1.36
C ALA A 135 -19.34 1.29 -2.30
N LEU A 136 -20.59 0.83 -2.38
CA LEU A 136 -21.64 1.48 -3.18
C LEU A 136 -22.01 2.87 -2.63
N SER A 137 -22.08 3.01 -1.31
CA SER A 137 -22.31 4.32 -0.66
C SER A 137 -21.22 5.33 -1.00
N LEU A 138 -19.94 4.92 -0.92
CA LEU A 138 -18.83 5.77 -1.32
C LEU A 138 -18.88 6.11 -2.82
N LEU A 139 -19.13 5.13 -3.69
CA LEU A 139 -19.25 5.36 -5.13
C LEU A 139 -20.38 6.35 -5.47
N SER A 140 -21.52 6.24 -4.78
CA SER A 140 -22.67 7.12 -4.99
C SER A 140 -22.45 8.57 -4.53
N SER A 141 -21.51 8.81 -3.60
CA SER A 141 -21.18 10.14 -3.06
C SER A 141 -19.98 10.82 -3.74
N MET A 142 -19.28 10.13 -4.65
CA MET A 142 -18.20 10.76 -5.45
C MET A 142 -18.68 11.99 -6.26
N PRO A 143 -19.88 12.00 -6.90
CA PRO A 143 -20.38 13.17 -7.62
C PRO A 143 -20.59 14.40 -6.74
N ASP A 144 -20.97 14.22 -5.47
CA ASP A 144 -21.21 15.32 -4.52
C ASP A 144 -19.91 16.10 -4.23
N VAL A 145 -18.78 15.38 -4.19
CA VAL A 145 -17.43 15.95 -4.09
C VAL A 145 -16.80 16.26 -5.47
N ARG A 146 -17.61 16.30 -6.53
CA ARG A 146 -17.23 16.60 -7.93
C ARG A 146 -16.24 15.61 -8.56
N VAL A 147 -16.14 14.39 -8.01
CA VAL A 147 -15.32 13.32 -8.58
C VAL A 147 -16.23 12.39 -9.39
N ILE A 148 -15.94 12.24 -10.68
CA ILE A 148 -16.71 11.35 -11.56
C ILE A 148 -16.19 9.91 -11.40
N PRO A 149 -17.02 8.93 -10.96
CA PRO A 149 -16.62 7.52 -10.95
C PRO A 149 -16.23 7.04 -12.34
N ASN A 150 -15.25 6.14 -12.43
CA ASN A 150 -14.88 5.49 -13.68
C ASN A 150 -15.16 3.99 -13.64
N GLU A 151 -14.89 3.31 -14.75
CA GLU A 151 -15.05 1.85 -14.87
C GLU A 151 -14.33 1.08 -13.74
N ILE A 152 -13.17 1.56 -13.29
CA ILE A 152 -12.42 0.97 -12.18
C ILE A 152 -13.19 1.12 -10.86
N SER A 153 -13.78 2.30 -10.58
CA SER A 153 -14.64 2.53 -9.42
C SER A 153 -15.82 1.55 -9.40
N CYS A 154 -16.53 1.45 -10.54
CA CYS A 154 -17.71 0.61 -10.67
C CYS A 154 -17.37 -0.88 -10.54
N ASN A 155 -16.33 -1.34 -11.23
CA ASN A 155 -15.92 -2.74 -11.17
C ASN A 155 -15.48 -3.14 -9.76
N ALA A 156 -14.68 -2.32 -9.07
CA ALA A 156 -14.26 -2.60 -7.69
C ALA A 156 -15.44 -2.62 -6.69
N ALA A 157 -16.44 -1.75 -6.87
CA ALA A 157 -17.65 -1.76 -6.04
C ALA A 157 -18.55 -2.98 -6.31
N ILE A 158 -18.62 -3.47 -7.55
CA ILE A 158 -19.32 -4.72 -7.90
C ILE A 158 -18.57 -5.94 -7.36
N SER A 159 -17.23 -5.95 -7.41
CA SER A 159 -16.38 -7.02 -6.88
C SER A 159 -16.29 -7.08 -5.35
N ALA A 160 -16.92 -6.13 -4.64
CA ALA A 160 -17.07 -6.16 -3.19
C ALA A 160 -18.26 -7.04 -2.70
N CYS A 161 -19.14 -7.46 -3.62
CA CYS A 161 -20.35 -8.25 -3.36
C CYS A 161 -20.08 -9.76 -3.28
#